data_AF-A0A3M8CUW5-F1
#
_entry.id   AF-A0A3M8CUW5-F1
#
_cell.length_a   1.000
_cell.length_b   1.000
_cell.length_c   1.000
_cell.angle_alpha   90.00
_cell.angle_beta   90.00
_cell.angle_gamma   90.00
#
_symmetry.space_group_name_H-M   'P 1'
#
loop_
_entity.id
_entity.type
_entity.pdbx_description
1 polymer ?
#
loop_
_entity_poly.entity_id
_entity_poly.type
_entity_poly.pdbx_seq_one_letter_code
_entity_poly.pdbx_strand_id
1 'polypeptide(L)'
;MRKSLTVGSLIAGRTVPSAPTPQLVHTPLPARPRQEARQSAAPRSSTNPFVHVTQRGQRFSVRMAPGQSLLSAALSQGQALSYKCLQGHCGKCCVQVTTGSSSLTKPNAREQEKLGTKLAQGYRLACQSSFSSTLQRQ
;
A
#
# COMPACT_ATOMS: atom_id res chain seq x y z
N MET A 1 -36.75 -25.59 39.82
CA MET A 1 -37.71 -24.52 40.15
C MET A 1 -37.31 -23.27 39.38
N ARG A 2 -38.23 -22.75 38.56
CA ARG A 2 -38.01 -21.68 37.56
C ARG A 2 -38.63 -20.41 38.15
N LYS A 3 -37.86 -19.34 38.32
CA LYS A 3 -38.40 -18.06 38.81
C LYS A 3 -38.52 -17.06 37.66
N SER A 4 -39.71 -16.50 37.57
CA SER A 4 -40.22 -15.59 36.55
C SER A 4 -39.66 -14.17 36.67
N LEU A 5 -39.27 -13.61 35.50
CA LEU A 5 -39.59 -12.31 34.92
C LEU A 5 -39.75 -11.08 35.83
N THR A 6 -39.07 -9.97 35.46
CA THR A 6 -39.66 -8.62 35.49
C THR A 6 -39.05 -7.80 34.35
N VAL A 7 -39.91 -7.43 33.40
CA VAL A 7 -39.63 -6.52 32.28
C VAL A 7 -39.87 -5.10 32.77
N GLY A 8 -38.82 -4.27 32.80
CA GLY A 8 -38.92 -2.84 33.11
C GLY A 8 -38.93 -2.02 31.83
N SER A 9 -40.11 -1.54 31.44
CA SER A 9 -40.31 -0.61 30.32
C SER A 9 -40.20 0.85 30.76
N LEU A 10 -39.96 1.72 29.76
CA LEU A 10 -40.30 3.15 29.67
C LEU A 10 -39.21 4.15 30.09
N ILE A 11 -38.68 4.89 29.10
CA ILE A 11 -38.79 6.37 29.10
C ILE A 11 -39.07 6.83 27.65
N ALA A 12 -40.12 7.63 27.49
CA ALA A 12 -40.55 8.23 26.25
C ALA A 12 -40.05 9.67 26.11
N GLY A 13 -39.79 10.07 24.86
CA GLY A 13 -40.09 11.41 24.36
C GLY A 13 -39.02 12.49 24.50
N ARG A 14 -38.41 12.87 23.38
CA ARG A 14 -38.31 14.30 23.05
C ARG A 14 -38.24 14.55 21.54
N THR A 15 -39.04 15.51 21.15
CA THR A 15 -39.55 15.83 19.83
C THR A 15 -38.57 16.71 19.02
N VAL A 16 -38.41 16.42 17.73
CA VAL A 16 -38.09 17.39 16.65
C VAL A 16 -39.37 18.18 16.29
N PRO A 17 -39.42 19.29 15.51
CA PRO A 17 -38.41 19.90 14.63
C PRO A 17 -38.33 21.45 14.73
N SER A 18 -37.43 22.10 13.97
CA SER A 18 -37.66 23.45 13.42
C SER A 18 -36.68 23.76 12.28
N ALA A 19 -37.23 24.16 11.14
CA ALA A 19 -36.60 24.76 9.96
C ALA A 19 -37.30 26.13 9.72
N PRO A 20 -37.05 26.89 8.63
CA PRO A 20 -35.81 27.49 8.10
C PRO A 20 -35.93 29.03 7.87
N THR A 21 -34.93 29.63 7.18
CA THR A 21 -34.85 30.95 6.46
C THR A 21 -34.56 32.26 7.23
N PRO A 22 -34.06 33.34 6.57
CA PRO A 22 -33.07 33.44 5.48
C PRO A 22 -31.96 34.52 5.69
N GLN A 23 -30.82 34.29 5.04
CA GLN A 23 -29.82 35.20 4.44
C GLN A 23 -29.82 36.71 4.79
N LEU A 24 -28.65 37.24 5.19
CA LEU A 24 -28.17 38.52 4.64
C LEU A 24 -26.63 38.54 4.51
N VAL A 25 -26.21 38.33 3.26
CA VAL A 25 -25.08 38.92 2.52
C VAL A 25 -23.88 39.45 3.32
N HIS A 26 -22.68 38.93 3.03
CA HIS A 26 -21.50 39.76 2.76
C HIS A 26 -20.62 39.00 1.74
N THR A 27 -20.53 39.55 0.54
CA THR A 27 -19.63 39.12 -0.55
C THR A 27 -19.04 40.41 -1.12
N PRO A 28 -17.88 40.38 -1.80
CA PRO A 28 -16.58 39.78 -1.47
C PRO A 28 -15.47 40.86 -1.48
N LEU A 29 -14.23 40.51 -1.13
CA LEU A 29 -13.03 40.96 -1.87
C LEU A 29 -11.89 39.94 -1.66
N PRO A 30 -11.15 39.56 -2.72
CA PRO A 30 -10.29 38.40 -2.73
C PRO A 30 -8.84 38.75 -2.38
N ALA A 31 -8.33 38.21 -1.28
CA ALA A 31 -6.89 38.07 -1.07
C ALA A 31 -6.49 36.62 -1.39
N ARG A 32 -6.25 36.34 -2.67
CA ARG A 32 -5.35 35.25 -3.07
C ARG A 32 -3.90 35.73 -2.84
N PRO A 33 -2.88 34.85 -2.72
CA PRO A 33 -2.89 33.39 -2.83
C PRO A 33 -2.04 32.65 -1.76
N ARG A 34 -2.04 31.31 -1.89
CA ARG A 34 -0.89 30.42 -1.64
C ARG A 34 -0.94 29.59 -0.35
N GLN A 35 -1.82 28.60 -0.34
CA GLN A 35 -1.36 27.21 -0.28
C GLN A 35 -2.16 26.39 -1.28
N GLU A 36 -1.72 26.50 -2.54
CA GLU A 36 -1.90 25.45 -3.53
C GLU A 36 -1.69 24.08 -2.88
N ALA A 37 -2.71 23.24 -2.98
CA ALA A 37 -2.59 21.89 -3.52
C ALA A 37 -1.21 21.61 -4.15
N ARG A 38 -0.20 21.30 -3.34
CA ARG A 38 1.08 20.74 -3.80
C ARG A 38 1.01 19.22 -3.97
N GLN A 39 -0.18 18.69 -4.18
CA GLN A 39 -0.38 17.42 -4.89
C GLN A 39 -0.41 17.66 -6.41
N SER A 40 0.29 18.69 -6.90
CA SER A 40 0.67 18.81 -8.30
C SER A 40 2.08 18.24 -8.48
N ALA A 41 2.12 16.92 -8.58
CA ALA A 41 3.10 16.21 -9.38
C ALA A 41 2.42 14.94 -9.88
N ALA A 42 1.64 15.05 -10.95
CA ALA A 42 1.30 13.88 -11.74
C ALA A 42 2.61 13.19 -12.18
N PRO A 43 2.82 11.88 -11.94
CA PRO A 43 3.60 11.12 -12.88
C PRO A 43 2.70 10.90 -14.10
N ARG A 44 3.10 11.50 -15.21
CA ARG A 44 2.49 11.36 -16.54
C ARG A 44 2.85 10.00 -17.13
N SER A 45 2.67 8.92 -16.37
CA SER A 45 3.03 7.58 -16.80
C SER A 45 2.00 6.61 -16.26
N SER A 46 1.23 6.05 -17.18
CA SER A 46 0.27 4.95 -16.95
C SER A 46 0.95 3.63 -16.59
N THR A 47 2.10 3.68 -15.90
CA THR A 47 2.82 2.51 -15.42
C THR A 47 2.23 2.14 -14.07
N ASN A 48 1.56 0.98 -14.01
CA ASN A 48 0.96 0.45 -12.78
C ASN A 48 1.94 0.58 -11.60
N PRO A 49 1.73 1.51 -10.65
CA PRO A 49 2.73 1.84 -9.63
C PRO A 49 2.76 0.79 -8.51
N PHE A 50 2.19 -0.39 -8.75
CA PHE A 50 2.04 -1.46 -7.79
C PHE A 50 2.67 -2.73 -8.37
N VAL A 51 3.55 -3.34 -7.58
CA VAL A 51 4.10 -4.66 -7.80
C VAL A 51 3.33 -5.63 -6.94
N HIS A 52 2.83 -6.70 -7.58
CA HIS A 52 2.13 -7.77 -6.87
C HIS A 52 3.08 -8.94 -6.66
N VAL A 53 3.23 -9.32 -5.40
CA VAL A 53 4.09 -10.44 -5.00
C VAL A 53 3.30 -11.45 -4.20
N THR A 54 3.64 -12.72 -4.36
CA THR A 54 3.04 -13.82 -3.61
C THR A 54 4.10 -14.44 -2.70
N GLN A 55 3.80 -14.60 -1.42
CA GLN A 55 4.65 -15.28 -0.46
C GLN A 55 3.84 -16.24 0.38
N ARG A 56 4.24 -17.51 0.44
CA ARG A 56 3.55 -18.56 1.24
C ARG A 56 2.03 -18.66 0.94
N GLY A 57 1.65 -18.41 -0.31
CA GLY A 57 0.24 -18.40 -0.73
C GLY A 57 -0.52 -17.09 -0.46
N GLN A 58 0.07 -16.12 0.23
CA GLN A 58 -0.51 -14.80 0.44
C GLN A 58 -0.03 -13.82 -0.63
N ARG A 59 -0.94 -13.05 -1.21
CA ARG A 59 -0.63 -12.01 -2.19
C ARG A 59 -0.57 -10.65 -1.52
N PHE A 60 0.51 -9.91 -1.80
CA PHE A 60 0.78 -8.60 -1.27
C PHE A 60 0.93 -7.61 -2.41
N SER A 61 0.37 -6.41 -2.22
CA SER A 61 0.47 -5.31 -3.18
C SER A 61 1.40 -4.26 -2.62
N VAL A 62 2.53 -4.06 -3.30
CA VAL A 62 3.58 -3.14 -2.88
C VAL A 62 3.66 -2.01 -3.88
N ARG A 63 3.35 -0.79 -3.45
CA ARG A 63 3.60 0.42 -4.23
C ARG A 63 5.11 0.54 -4.51
N MET A 64 5.43 0.77 -5.77
CA MET A 64 6.79 1.03 -6.24
C MET A 64 7.35 2.28 -5.57
N ALA A 65 8.53 2.14 -4.98
CA ALA A 65 9.26 3.23 -4.36
C ALA A 65 10.71 3.21 -4.88
N PRO A 66 11.07 4.03 -5.88
CA PRO A 66 12.44 4.08 -6.39
C PRO A 66 13.43 4.40 -5.26
N GLY A 67 14.59 3.74 -5.27
CA GLY A 67 15.60 3.89 -4.22
C GLY A 67 15.35 3.07 -2.95
N GLN A 68 14.24 2.33 -2.86
CA GLN A 68 13.98 1.37 -1.79
C GLN A 68 14.00 -0.07 -2.31
N SER A 69 14.28 -1.01 -1.40
CA SER A 69 14.10 -2.43 -1.68
C SER A 69 12.61 -2.80 -1.65
N LEU A 70 12.24 -3.87 -2.36
CA LEU A 70 10.87 -4.40 -2.37
C LEU A 70 10.39 -4.70 -0.95
N LEU A 71 11.27 -5.30 -0.14
CA LEU A 71 10.97 -5.56 1.27
C LEU A 71 10.74 -4.27 2.07
N SER A 72 11.62 -3.26 1.92
CA SER A 72 11.48 -2.00 2.66
C SER A 72 10.17 -1.28 2.30
N ALA A 73 9.84 -1.22 1.00
CA ALA A 73 8.58 -0.62 0.54
C ALA A 73 7.34 -1.38 1.06
N ALA A 74 7.41 -2.71 1.09
CA ALA A 74 6.33 -3.54 1.62
C ALA A 74 6.10 -3.30 3.11
N LEU A 75 7.17 -3.28 3.91
CA LEU A 75 7.11 -3.02 5.35
C LEU A 75 6.61 -1.60 5.64
N SER A 76 7.06 -0.60 4.87
CA SER A 76 6.58 0.77 4.98
C SER A 76 5.07 0.91 4.67
N GLN A 77 4.50 -0.04 3.94
CA GLN A 77 3.06 -0.09 3.61
C GLN A 77 2.27 -0.99 4.56
N GLY A 78 2.90 -1.55 5.59
CA GLY A 78 2.27 -2.49 6.52
C GLY A 78 2.00 -3.87 5.92
N GLN A 79 2.63 -4.22 4.78
CA GLN A 79 2.52 -5.58 4.23
C GLN A 79 3.34 -6.56 5.08
N ALA A 80 2.69 -7.61 5.57
CA ALA A 80 3.29 -8.62 6.45
C ALA A 80 4.15 -9.64 5.68
N LEU A 81 5.15 -9.17 4.92
CA LEU A 81 6.12 -10.07 4.29
C LEU A 81 6.95 -10.78 5.36
N SER A 82 7.17 -12.08 5.18
CA SER A 82 8.06 -12.86 6.02
C SER A 82 9.52 -12.55 5.66
N TYR A 83 10.28 -11.96 6.59
CA TYR A 83 11.72 -11.73 6.47
C TYR A 83 12.43 -12.14 7.76
N LYS A 84 13.77 -12.17 7.74
CA LYS A 84 14.58 -12.52 8.92
C LYS A 84 15.93 -11.81 8.92
N CYS A 85 16.74 -12.02 7.89
CA CYS A 85 18.14 -11.58 7.87
C CYS A 85 18.39 -10.24 7.18
N LEU A 86 17.47 -9.75 6.33
CA LEU A 86 17.62 -8.56 5.47
C LEU A 86 18.83 -8.55 4.49
N GLN A 87 19.76 -9.51 4.60
CA GLN A 87 20.99 -9.59 3.81
C GLN A 87 20.96 -10.59 2.64
N GLY A 88 19.81 -11.22 2.39
CA GLY A 88 19.64 -12.16 1.27
C GLY A 88 20.20 -13.58 1.47
N HIS A 89 20.83 -13.91 2.59
CA HIS A 89 21.41 -15.26 2.83
C HIS A 89 20.40 -16.32 3.29
N CYS A 90 19.41 -15.90 4.09
CA CYS A 90 18.45 -16.82 4.70
C CYS A 90 17.35 -17.31 3.75
N GLY A 91 17.06 -16.58 2.67
CA GLY A 91 15.98 -16.92 1.71
C GLY A 91 14.55 -16.80 2.25
N LYS A 92 14.34 -16.36 3.51
CA LYS A 92 13.00 -16.18 4.10
C LYS A 92 12.18 -15.13 3.36
N CYS A 93 12.85 -14.08 2.87
CA CYS A 93 12.29 -12.97 2.08
C CYS A 93 11.96 -13.38 0.62
N CYS A 94 11.96 -14.67 0.29
CA CYS A 94 11.62 -15.17 -1.04
C CYS A 94 10.15 -14.91 -1.34
N VAL A 95 9.90 -14.25 -2.47
CA VAL A 95 8.57 -13.90 -2.97
C VAL A 95 8.50 -14.19 -4.46
N GLN A 96 7.33 -14.58 -4.96
CA GLN A 96 7.08 -14.74 -6.38
C GLN A 96 6.49 -13.44 -6.94
N VAL A 97 7.15 -12.81 -7.89
CA VAL A 97 6.66 -11.59 -8.51
C VAL A 97 5.66 -11.98 -9.60
N THR A 98 4.39 -11.64 -9.40
CA THR A 98 3.31 -11.94 -10.35
C THR A 98 2.99 -10.76 -11.26
N THR A 99 3.27 -9.54 -10.83
CA THR A 99 3.05 -8.32 -11.63
C THR A 99 4.12 -7.29 -11.29
N GLY A 100 4.65 -6.60 -12.30
CA GLY A 100 5.65 -5.54 -12.10
C GLY A 100 7.09 -6.03 -11.95
N SER A 101 7.42 -7.22 -12.46
CA SER A 101 8.79 -7.74 -12.51
C SER A 101 9.74 -6.86 -13.33
N SER A 102 9.23 -6.23 -14.40
CA SER A 102 9.97 -5.28 -15.24
C SER A 102 10.41 -4.01 -14.48
N SER A 103 9.68 -3.65 -13.42
CA SER A 103 9.98 -2.50 -12.57
C SER A 103 11.07 -2.77 -11.52
N LEU A 104 11.49 -4.03 -11.38
CA LEU A 104 12.52 -4.46 -10.45
C LEU A 104 13.86 -4.59 -11.14
N THR A 105 14.93 -4.43 -10.38
CA THR A 105 16.29 -4.69 -10.86
C THR A 105 16.46 -6.15 -11.28
N LYS A 106 17.45 -6.40 -12.15
CA LYS A 106 17.85 -7.76 -12.52
C LYS A 106 18.22 -8.60 -11.28
N PRO A 107 18.05 -9.93 -11.34
CA PRO A 107 18.42 -10.80 -10.23
C PRO A 107 19.93 -10.75 -9.97
N ASN A 108 20.30 -10.53 -8.71
CA ASN A 108 21.69 -10.49 -8.28
C ASN A 108 22.32 -11.89 -8.24
N ALA A 109 23.65 -11.99 -8.29
CA ALA A 109 24.39 -13.26 -8.20
C ALA A 109 23.99 -14.09 -6.97
N ARG A 110 23.80 -13.42 -5.82
CA ARG A 110 23.34 -14.06 -4.58
C ARG A 110 21.92 -14.62 -4.66
N GLU A 111 21.03 -13.95 -5.41
CA GLU A 111 19.70 -14.51 -5.67
C GLU A 111 19.81 -15.75 -6.56
N GLN A 112 20.70 -15.71 -7.56
CA GLN A 112 21.02 -16.84 -8.45
C GLN A 112 21.51 -18.05 -7.67
N GLU A 113 22.49 -17.87 -6.78
CA GLU A 113 23.00 -18.96 -5.93
C GLU A 113 21.91 -19.55 -5.03
N LYS A 114 21.04 -18.71 -4.46
CA LYS A 114 20.03 -19.18 -3.49
C LYS A 114 18.79 -19.80 -4.13
N LEU A 115 18.32 -19.23 -5.24
CA LEU A 115 17.07 -19.62 -5.89
C LEU A 115 17.31 -20.54 -7.08
N GLY A 116 18.45 -20.46 -7.75
CA GLY A 116 18.79 -21.27 -8.92
C GLY A 116 17.66 -21.27 -9.95
N THR A 117 17.07 -22.45 -10.15
CA THR A 117 15.94 -22.68 -11.07
C THR A 117 14.64 -21.97 -10.69
N LYS A 118 14.49 -21.51 -9.44
CA LYS A 118 13.31 -20.74 -9.00
C LYS A 118 13.28 -19.32 -9.54
N LEU A 119 14.42 -18.74 -9.89
CA LEU A 119 14.43 -17.42 -10.56
C LEU A 119 13.67 -17.45 -11.88
N ALA A 120 13.80 -18.55 -12.64
CA ALA A 120 13.09 -18.73 -13.91
C ALA A 120 11.55 -18.81 -13.72
N GLN A 121 11.09 -19.22 -12.53
CA GLN A 121 9.68 -19.27 -12.16
C GLN A 121 9.16 -17.92 -11.60
N GLY A 122 9.98 -16.87 -11.64
CA GLY A 122 9.62 -15.53 -11.15
C GLY A 122 9.78 -15.34 -9.63
N TYR A 123 10.45 -16.26 -8.93
CA TYR A 123 10.82 -16.04 -7.53
C TYR A 123 11.99 -15.07 -7.44
N ARG A 124 11.95 -14.18 -6.45
CA ARG A 124 12.96 -13.17 -6.16
C ARG A 124 13.13 -13.02 -4.66
N LEU A 125 14.31 -12.55 -4.22
CA LEU A 125 14.50 -12.18 -2.83
C LEU A 125 14.08 -10.72 -2.64
N ALA A 126 12.97 -10.49 -1.94
CA ALA A 126 12.44 -9.15 -1.69
C ALA A 126 13.47 -8.21 -1.05
N CYS A 127 14.38 -8.76 -0.24
CA CYS A 127 15.43 -8.02 0.44
C CYS A 127 16.60 -7.61 -0.49
N GLN A 128 16.82 -8.33 -1.60
CA GLN A 128 17.87 -8.00 -2.59
C GLN A 128 17.30 -7.34 -3.86
N SER A 129 15.98 -7.38 -4.05
CA SER A 129 15.29 -6.78 -5.18
C SER A 129 14.97 -5.32 -4.88
N SER A 130 15.44 -4.41 -5.73
CA SER A 130 15.18 -2.97 -5.60
C SER A 130 14.35 -2.46 -6.76
N PHE A 131 13.61 -1.37 -6.55
CA PHE A 131 12.88 -0.71 -7.63
C PHE A 131 13.87 0.10 -8.47
N SER A 132 13.95 -0.24 -9.76
CA SER A 132 14.74 0.55 -10.71
C SER A 132 13.95 1.79 -11.08
N SER A 133 14.46 2.98 -10.73
CA SER A 133 13.88 4.24 -11.22
C SER A 133 14.17 4.46 -12.71
N THR A 134 15.10 3.68 -13.28
CA THR A 134 15.49 3.79 -14.68
C THR A 134 14.48 3.03 -15.53
N LEU A 135 13.58 3.78 -16.16
CA LEU A 135 12.81 3.37 -17.33
C LEU A 135 13.80 2.78 -18.34
N GLN A 136 13.87 1.45 -18.40
CA GLN A 136 14.80 0.74 -19.27
C GLN A 136 14.30 0.89 -20.71
N ARG A 137 14.69 1.99 -21.37
CA ARG A 137 14.70 2.11 -22.83
C ARG A 137 15.65 1.04 -23.34
N GLN A 138 15.11 -0.07 -23.82
CA GLN A 138 15.78 -0.89 -24.84
C GLN A 138 15.19 -0.51 -26.18
#